data_AF-A0A450XSD8-F1
#
_entry.id   AF-A0A450XSD8-F1
#
_cell.length_a   1.000
_cell.length_b   1.000
_cell.length_c   1.000
_cell.angle_alpha   90.00
_cell.angle_beta   90.00
_cell.angle_gamma   90.00
#
_symmetry.space_group_name_H-M   'P 1'
#
loop_
_entity.id
_entity.type
_entity.pdbx_description
1 polymer ?
#
loop_
_entity_poly.entity_id
_entity_poly.type
_entity_poly.pdbx_seq_one_letter_code
_entity_poly.pdbx_strand_id
1 'polypeptide(L)'
;MLHVAEDRKKTNLKAWYASLSGERIAAIESVSMDMWPAFINATLESIPGAEEKIAFDKFHVAKYLGEAVDKVRREEHKALMAEGRDDLKGSKYTWQYNPQNM
;
A
#
# COMPACT_ATOMS: atom_id res chain seq x y z
N MET A 1 6.40 20.21 9.08
CA MET A 1 7.85 20.03 8.80
C MET A 1 7.94 19.13 7.58
N LEU A 2 8.73 19.48 6.57
CA LEU A 2 8.98 18.64 5.40
C LEU A 2 10.42 18.11 5.49
N HIS A 3 10.60 16.81 5.30
CA HIS A 3 11.91 16.18 5.22
C HIS A 3 12.12 15.62 3.83
N VAL A 4 13.24 15.96 3.20
CA VAL A 4 13.63 15.48 1.87
C VAL A 4 14.96 14.76 2.03
N ALA A 5 15.01 13.52 1.57
CA ALA A 5 16.21 12.70 1.58
C ALA A 5 16.35 11.99 0.23
N GLU A 6 17.58 11.68 -0.12
CA GLU A 6 17.88 10.96 -1.36
C GLU A 6 17.50 9.48 -1.22
N ASP A 7 16.83 8.96 -2.23
CA ASP A 7 16.23 7.64 -2.24
C ASP A 7 15.18 7.38 -1.16
N ARG A 8 14.42 6.35 -1.45
CA ARG A 8 13.48 5.77 -0.52
C ARG A 8 14.25 4.71 0.28
N LYS A 9 14.78 5.02 1.46
CA LYS A 9 15.55 4.03 2.27
C LYS A 9 15.08 4.01 3.72
N LYS A 10 15.10 2.82 4.32
CA LYS A 10 14.83 2.61 5.75
C LYS A 10 15.71 3.50 6.63
N THR A 11 16.99 3.62 6.28
CA THR A 11 17.99 4.41 7.00
C THR A 11 17.61 5.89 7.11
N ASN A 12 17.05 6.46 6.04
CA ASN A 12 16.70 7.88 5.99
C ASN A 12 15.55 8.19 6.94
N LEU A 13 14.49 7.37 6.91
CA LEU A 13 13.35 7.56 7.79
C LEU A 13 13.72 7.32 9.27
N LYS A 14 14.58 6.33 9.55
CA LYS A 14 15.11 6.14 10.91
C LYS A 14 15.96 7.32 11.40
N ALA A 15 16.82 7.87 10.54
CA ALA A 15 17.60 9.05 10.88
C ALA A 15 16.69 10.26 11.17
N TRP A 16 15.60 10.41 10.41
CA TRP A 16 14.61 11.44 10.68
C TRP A 16 13.91 11.23 12.02
N TYR A 17 13.43 10.03 12.35
CA TYR A 17 12.85 9.76 13.68
C TYR A 17 13.85 10.04 14.81
N ALA A 18 15.12 9.65 14.65
CA ALA A 18 16.16 9.92 15.64
C ALA A 18 16.47 11.42 15.83
N SER A 19 16.10 12.27 14.87
CA SER A 19 16.23 13.72 14.98
C SER A 19 15.11 14.39 15.79
N LEU A 20 14.03 13.65 16.09
CA LEU A 20 12.91 14.15 16.89
C LEU A 20 13.21 13.97 18.39
N SER A 21 12.69 14.89 19.21
CA SER A 21 12.73 14.71 20.66
C SER A 21 11.86 13.52 21.09
N GLY A 22 12.19 12.90 22.23
CA GLY A 22 11.38 11.81 22.80
C GLY A 22 9.92 12.21 23.04
N GLU A 23 9.68 13.47 23.42
CA GLU A 23 8.32 14.03 23.56
C GLU A 23 7.56 14.02 22.24
N ARG A 24 8.19 14.42 21.13
CA ARG A 24 7.57 14.39 19.81
C ARG A 24 7.31 12.96 19.34
N ILE A 25 8.23 12.04 19.61
CA ILE A 25 8.04 10.62 19.30
C ILE A 25 6.85 10.04 20.08
N ALA A 26 6.76 10.35 21.37
CA ALA A 26 5.65 9.89 22.23
C ALA A 26 4.31 10.49 21.81
N ALA A 27 4.29 11.73 21.31
CA ALA A 27 3.10 12.42 20.83
C ALA A 27 2.59 11.93 19.46
N ILE A 28 3.29 11.03 18.77
CA ILE A 28 2.80 10.45 17.52
C ILE A 28 1.67 9.46 17.83
N GLU A 29 0.46 9.81 17.40
CA GLU A 29 -0.75 8.98 17.54
C GLU A 29 -1.03 8.11 16.31
N SER A 30 -0.64 8.58 15.11
CA SER A 30 -0.80 7.81 13.87
C SER A 30 0.30 8.13 12.88
N VAL A 31 0.61 7.15 12.02
CA VAL A 31 1.57 7.29 10.92
C VAL A 31 0.91 6.77 9.65
N SER A 32 0.49 7.71 8.80
CA SER A 32 -0.04 7.37 7.47
C SER A 32 1.11 7.09 6.50
N MET A 33 1.13 5.91 5.90
CA MET A 33 2.18 5.49 4.97
C MET A 33 1.63 4.55 3.90
N ASP A 34 2.43 4.29 2.87
CA ASP A 34 2.15 3.19 1.96
C ASP A 34 2.63 1.84 2.55
N MET A 35 2.42 0.76 1.81
CA MET A 35 2.74 -0.60 2.27
C MET A 35 4.20 -1.02 2.04
N TRP A 36 5.15 -0.08 1.95
CA TRP A 36 6.52 -0.45 1.63
C TRP A 36 7.31 -0.99 2.84
N PRO A 37 7.93 -2.20 2.75
CA PRO A 37 8.58 -2.83 3.90
C PRO A 37 9.66 -1.98 4.57
N ALA A 38 10.40 -1.16 3.82
CA ALA A 38 11.43 -0.31 4.39
C ALA A 38 10.86 0.75 5.36
N PHE A 39 9.68 1.30 5.05
CA PHE A 39 9.05 2.35 5.85
C PHE A 39 8.28 1.78 7.04
N ILE A 40 7.63 0.63 6.82
CA ILE A 40 7.02 -0.18 7.89
C ILE A 40 8.08 -0.51 8.93
N ASN A 41 9.18 -1.15 8.52
CA ASN A 41 10.24 -1.56 9.44
C ASN A 41 10.94 -0.38 10.10
N ALA A 42 11.15 0.74 9.40
CA ALA A 42 11.69 1.95 10.01
C ALA A 42 10.78 2.47 11.14
N THR A 43 9.47 2.46 10.93
CA THR A 43 8.49 2.97 11.90
C THR A 43 8.33 2.01 13.08
N LEU A 44 8.24 0.70 12.83
CA LEU A 44 8.18 -0.33 13.87
C LEU A 44 9.38 -0.26 14.82
N GLU A 45 10.56 0.03 14.30
CA GLU A 45 11.81 0.11 15.09
C GLU A 45 12.02 1.46 15.79
N SER A 46 11.24 2.48 15.48
CA SER A 46 11.49 3.86 15.96
C SER A 46 10.34 4.46 16.77
N ILE A 47 9.10 3.98 16.59
CA ILE A 47 7.93 4.51 17.26
C ILE A 47 7.39 3.48 18.28
N PRO A 48 7.27 3.85 19.57
CA PRO A 48 6.61 3.01 20.56
C PRO A 48 5.14 2.75 20.18
N GLY A 49 4.74 1.47 20.21
CA GLY A 49 3.40 1.05 19.83
C GLY A 49 3.07 1.25 18.35
N ALA A 50 4.09 1.28 17.48
CA ALA A 50 3.92 1.55 16.05
C ALA A 50 2.87 0.66 15.35
N GLU A 51 2.73 -0.60 15.75
CA GLU A 51 1.77 -1.55 15.14
C GLU A 51 0.33 -1.03 15.18
N GLU A 52 -0.06 -0.35 16.26
CA GLU A 52 -1.39 0.22 16.44
C GLU A 52 -1.54 1.60 15.77
N LYS A 53 -0.42 2.24 15.42
CA LYS A 53 -0.36 3.61 14.90
C LYS A 53 -0.24 3.68 13.39
N ILE A 54 0.25 2.62 12.74
CA ILE A 54 0.42 2.59 11.28
C ILE A 54 -0.94 2.51 10.60
N ALA A 55 -1.22 3.50 9.75
CA ALA A 55 -2.39 3.52 8.88
C ALA A 55 -1.92 3.44 7.42
N PHE A 56 -2.31 2.38 6.72
CA PHE A 56 -2.02 2.28 5.29
C PHE A 56 -2.97 3.16 4.49
N ASP A 57 -2.39 3.95 3.59
CA ASP A 57 -3.17 4.80 2.71
C ASP A 57 -4.08 3.96 1.77
N LYS A 58 -5.35 4.37 1.71
CA LYS A 58 -6.42 3.65 1.00
C LYS A 58 -6.14 3.47 -0.49
N PHE A 59 -5.42 4.39 -1.13
CA PHE A 59 -5.16 4.31 -2.57
C PHE A 59 -4.22 3.15 -2.87
N HIS A 60 -3.17 2.97 -2.06
CA HIS A 60 -2.22 1.87 -2.24
C HIS A 60 -2.88 0.51 -1.97
N VAL A 61 -3.74 0.43 -0.94
CA VAL A 61 -4.51 -0.79 -0.63
C VAL A 61 -5.44 -1.15 -1.79
N ALA A 62 -6.24 -0.20 -2.27
CA ALA A 62 -7.18 -0.43 -3.37
C ALA A 62 -6.46 -0.81 -4.67
N LYS A 63 -5.35 -0.13 -4.98
CA LYS A 63 -4.51 -0.43 -6.15
C LYS A 63 -3.95 -1.85 -6.07
N TYR A 64 -3.38 -2.24 -4.93
CA TYR A 64 -2.82 -3.57 -4.73
C TYR A 64 -3.86 -4.67 -4.93
N LEU A 65 -5.06 -4.50 -4.34
CA LEU A 65 -6.16 -5.45 -4.53
C LEU A 65 -6.62 -5.50 -6.00
N GLY A 66 -6.77 -4.33 -6.65
CA GLY A 66 -7.17 -4.26 -8.06
C GLY A 66 -6.18 -4.95 -9.01
N GLU A 67 -4.88 -4.83 -8.76
CA GLU A 67 -3.83 -5.53 -9.50
C GLU A 67 -3.91 -7.05 -9.32
N ALA A 68 -4.14 -7.52 -8.08
CA ALA A 68 -4.31 -8.94 -7.79
C ALA A 68 -5.54 -9.53 -8.51
N VAL A 69 -6.67 -8.82 -8.48
CA VAL A 69 -7.90 -9.22 -9.18
C VAL A 69 -7.68 -9.26 -10.70
N ASP A 70 -7.04 -8.25 -11.29
CA ASP A 70 -6.76 -8.24 -12.73
C ASP A 70 -5.79 -9.36 -13.13
N LYS A 71 -4.84 -9.73 -12.27
CA LYS A 71 -3.94 -10.86 -12.52
C LYS A 71 -4.73 -12.15 -12.67
N VAL A 72 -5.56 -12.52 -11.69
CA VAL A 72 -6.38 -13.74 -11.74
C VAL A 72 -7.34 -13.69 -12.93
N ARG A 73 -8.00 -12.55 -13.16
CA ARG A 73 -8.89 -12.36 -14.32
C ARG A 73 -8.19 -12.63 -15.65
N ARG A 74 -6.92 -12.21 -15.82
CA ARG A 74 -6.15 -12.49 -17.04
C ARG A 74 -5.81 -13.96 -17.20
N GLU A 75 -5.45 -14.63 -16.11
CA GLU A 75 -5.16 -16.06 -16.10
C GLU A 75 -6.40 -16.88 -16.49
N GLU A 76 -7.54 -16.61 -15.85
CA GLU A 76 -8.84 -17.22 -16.15
C GLU A 76 -9.31 -16.92 -17.58
N HIS A 77 -9.16 -15.66 -18.03
CA HIS A 77 -9.54 -15.27 -19.39
C HIS A 77 -8.74 -16.05 -20.44
N LYS A 78 -7.44 -16.25 -20.21
CA LYS A 78 -6.60 -17.04 -21.11
C LYS A 78 -7.04 -18.51 -21.15
N ALA A 79 -7.38 -19.10 -20.00
CA ALA A 79 -7.86 -20.47 -19.91
C ALA A 79 -9.19 -20.64 -20.66
N LEU A 80 -10.17 -19.78 -20.40
CA LEU A 80 -11.48 -19.82 -21.06
C LEU A 80 -11.38 -19.61 -22.58
N MET A 81 -10.55 -18.67 -23.03
CA MET A 81 -10.34 -18.46 -24.47
C MET A 81 -9.77 -19.69 -25.18
N ALA A 82 -8.94 -20.49 -24.49
CA ALA A 82 -8.43 -21.76 -25.04
C ALA A 82 -9.53 -22.83 -25.17
N GLU A 83 -10.59 -22.74 -24.37
CA GLU A 83 -11.78 -23.59 -24.45
C GLU A 83 -12.85 -23.07 -25.43
N GLY A 84 -12.57 -21.96 -26.14
CA GLY A 84 -13.53 -21.31 -27.04
C GLY A 84 -14.60 -20.47 -26.32
N ARG A 85 -14.38 -20.14 -25.05
CA ARG A 85 -15.27 -19.38 -24.19
C ARG A 85 -14.79 -17.93 -24.03
N ASP A 86 -15.69 -16.97 -24.24
CA ASP A 86 -15.36 -15.54 -24.20
C ASP A 86 -15.99 -14.77 -23.02
N ASP A 87 -16.45 -15.48 -21.99
CA ASP A 87 -17.18 -14.94 -20.83
C ASP A 87 -16.53 -13.71 -20.17
N LEU A 88 -15.19 -13.68 -20.10
CA LEU A 88 -14.44 -12.61 -19.45
C LEU A 88 -14.03 -11.47 -20.39
N LYS A 89 -14.37 -11.54 -21.67
CA LYS A 89 -14.04 -10.52 -22.67
C LYS A 89 -14.73 -9.19 -22.30
N GLY A 90 -13.97 -8.10 -22.26
CA GLY A 90 -14.49 -6.78 -21.89
C GLY A 90 -14.82 -6.60 -20.40
N SER A 91 -14.71 -7.64 -19.56
CA SER A 91 -15.11 -7.57 -18.15
C SER A 91 -14.17 -6.78 -17.23
N LYS A 92 -12.98 -6.38 -17.70
CA LYS A 92 -11.90 -5.79 -16.87
C LYS A 92 -12.40 -4.72 -15.89
N TYR A 93 -13.14 -3.74 -16.40
CA TYR A 93 -13.56 -2.58 -15.61
C TYR A 93 -14.63 -2.93 -14.58
N THR A 94 -15.47 -3.93 -14.84
CA THR A 94 -16.45 -4.45 -13.87
C THR A 94 -15.80 -4.92 -12.57
N TRP A 95 -14.57 -5.43 -12.65
CA TRP A 95 -13.81 -5.92 -11.48
C TRP A 95 -13.01 -4.84 -10.76
N GLN A 96 -12.78 -3.68 -11.39
CA GLN A 96 -11.89 -2.63 -10.87
C GLN A 96 -12.65 -1.43 -10.32
N TYR A 97 -13.91 -1.23 -10.72
CA TYR A 97 -14.74 -0.15 -10.23
C TYR A 97 -15.69 -0.62 -9.14
N ASN A 98 -15.93 0.29 -8.18
CA ASN A 98 -17.05 0.13 -7.26
C ASN A 98 -18.35 0.23 -8.10
N PRO A 99 -19.25 -0.77 -8.07
CA PRO A 99 -20.52 -0.73 -8.78
C PRO A 99 -21.41 0.47 -8.44
N GLN A 100 -21.24 1.06 -7.26
CA GLN A 100 -21.96 2.27 -6.85
C GLN A 100 -21.44 3.55 -7.54
N ASN A 101 -20.25 3.49 -8.15
CA ASN A 101 -19.62 4.58 -8.88
C ASN A 101 -19.66 4.35 -10.41
N MET A 102 -20.42 3.35 -10.88
CA MET A 102 -20.64 3.05 -12.30
C MET A 102 -21.91 3.71 -12.82
#